data_AF-A0A8J3MU51-F1
#
_entry.id   AF-A0A8J3MU51-F1
#
_cell.length_a   1.000
_cell.length_b   1.000
_cell.length_c   1.000
_cell.angle_alpha   90.00
_cell.angle_beta   90.00
_cell.angle_gamma   90.00
#
_symmetry.space_group_name_H-M   'P 1'
#
loop_
_entity.id
_entity.type
_entity.pdbx_description
1 polymer ?
#
loop_
_entity_poly.entity_id
_entity_poly.type
_entity_poly.pdbx_seq_one_letter_code
_entity_poly.pdbx_strand_id
1 'polypeptide(L)'
;MVVTKFGASPKIEDESRNFDAFVRPFVGGGRNTTIQEIRFTPLLGGIVYSLLGAANEQLDDFGSFYEHAQIKDIYQVLDNLFFDTCQSWYANRGNQQLCDLTSDYQHTFGPISRPLEDNLDDYILAHGERFILPSLNDEERAFTNPLPAMHRSFRRSTYLCTTHGDLNHHNMLIDKEHHTWLIDFQGTGKGHYLRDLAMLDSVVRFQLLPTREASLAECLHMEEALCSITRFPELEQVRDNFTTTNTKLHKAFLTVIHIRLIARQFIGSQSNNDMTEYFIALLHNALRTLTFTTLKLRQREYALLSASLLIDKIDNRK
;
A
#
# COMPACT_ATOMS: atom_id res chain seq x y z
N MET A 1 -22.96 4.03 -14.79
CA MET A 1 -23.08 3.16 -13.61
C MET A 1 -22.89 3.97 -12.34
N VAL A 2 -23.52 3.56 -11.24
CA VAL A 2 -23.41 4.26 -9.94
C VAL A 2 -22.98 3.31 -8.83
N VAL A 3 -22.22 3.83 -7.86
CA VAL A 3 -21.82 3.11 -6.65
C VAL A 3 -22.32 3.90 -5.45
N THR A 4 -22.99 3.25 -4.50
CA THR A 4 -23.51 3.90 -3.30
C THR A 4 -22.78 3.39 -2.07
N LYS A 5 -22.29 4.30 -1.24
CA LYS A 5 -21.66 4.01 0.05
C LYS A 5 -22.46 4.66 1.16
N PHE A 6 -22.61 3.94 2.28
CA PHE A 6 -23.21 4.43 3.51
C PHE A 6 -22.17 4.38 4.64
N GLY A 7 -22.22 5.33 5.55
CA GLY A 7 -21.30 5.40 6.67
C GLY A 7 -21.72 6.41 7.72
N ALA A 8 -20.99 6.49 8.83
CA ALA A 8 -21.24 7.51 9.85
C ALA A 8 -21.16 8.92 9.22
N SER A 9 -22.11 9.80 9.54
CA SER A 9 -22.20 11.13 8.91
C SER A 9 -20.88 11.90 8.87
N PRO A 10 -20.06 11.95 9.95
CA PRO A 10 -18.77 12.65 9.91
C PRO A 10 -17.80 12.08 8.87
N LYS A 11 -17.80 10.75 8.67
CA LYS A 11 -16.91 10.11 7.68
C LYS A 11 -17.31 10.46 6.25
N ILE A 12 -18.61 10.49 5.96
CA ILE A 12 -19.13 10.86 4.64
C ILE A 12 -18.89 12.35 4.36
N GLU A 13 -18.96 13.19 5.39
CA GLU A 13 -18.62 14.60 5.30
C GLU A 13 -17.12 14.82 5.01
N ASP A 14 -16.23 14.12 5.71
CA ASP A 14 -14.79 14.13 5.44
C ASP A 14 -14.48 13.71 3.99
N GLU A 15 -15.10 12.62 3.55
CA GLU A 15 -14.95 12.10 2.19
C GLU A 15 -15.43 13.07 1.11
N SER A 16 -16.58 13.72 1.31
CA SER A 16 -17.06 14.77 0.39
C SER A 16 -16.10 15.95 0.32
N ARG A 17 -15.61 16.42 1.48
CA ARG A 17 -14.67 17.55 1.54
C ARG A 17 -13.35 17.20 0.86
N ASN A 18 -12.83 15.99 1.09
CA ASN A 18 -11.59 15.53 0.48
C ASN A 18 -11.76 15.34 -1.03
N PHE A 19 -12.89 14.79 -1.48
CA PHE A 19 -13.19 14.71 -2.91
C PHE A 19 -13.19 16.10 -3.58
N ASP A 20 -13.88 17.07 -2.99
CA ASP A 20 -13.98 18.42 -3.56
C ASP A 20 -12.63 19.15 -3.58
N ALA A 21 -11.82 18.98 -2.53
CA ALA A 21 -10.52 19.63 -2.42
C ALA A 21 -9.44 18.98 -3.29
N PHE A 22 -9.44 17.65 -3.42
CA PHE A 22 -8.29 16.92 -3.96
C PHE A 22 -8.59 16.10 -5.21
N VAL A 23 -9.84 15.71 -5.46
CA VAL A 23 -10.21 14.88 -6.63
C VAL A 23 -10.85 15.73 -7.72
N ARG A 24 -11.89 16.51 -7.36
CA ARG A 24 -12.65 17.37 -8.28
C ARG A 24 -11.78 18.27 -9.17
N PRO A 25 -10.67 18.88 -8.70
CA PRO A 25 -9.81 19.71 -9.55
C PRO A 25 -9.15 18.96 -10.71
N PHE A 26 -9.03 17.63 -10.61
CA PHE A 26 -8.42 16.77 -11.63
C PHE A 26 -9.45 16.00 -12.46
N VAL A 27 -10.74 16.15 -12.17
CA VAL A 27 -11.81 15.58 -12.98
C VAL A 27 -11.91 16.37 -14.28
N GLY A 28 -11.36 15.83 -15.36
CA GLY A 28 -11.45 16.44 -16.69
C GLY A 28 -11.07 15.46 -17.80
N GLY A 29 -12.01 15.20 -18.72
CA GLY A 29 -11.83 14.25 -19.83
C GLY A 29 -11.66 12.79 -19.39
N GLY A 30 -12.06 11.83 -20.24
CA GLY A 30 -11.82 10.40 -19.98
C GLY A 30 -12.66 9.78 -18.84
N ARG A 31 -12.07 8.76 -18.18
CA ARG A 31 -12.71 7.92 -17.16
C ARG A 31 -12.37 8.44 -15.76
N ASN A 32 -13.40 8.81 -14.99
CA ASN A 32 -13.24 9.40 -13.67
C ASN A 32 -14.41 9.05 -12.75
N THR A 33 -14.18 9.07 -11.44
CA THR A 33 -15.24 8.99 -10.44
C THR A 33 -15.72 10.38 -10.08
N THR A 34 -17.03 10.63 -10.13
CA THR A 34 -17.65 11.89 -9.70
C THR A 34 -18.70 11.66 -8.63
N ILE A 35 -18.87 12.61 -7.72
CA ILE A 35 -19.99 12.56 -6.77
C ILE A 35 -21.25 13.07 -7.46
N GLN A 36 -22.29 12.25 -7.48
CA GLN A 36 -23.61 12.57 -8.03
C GLN A 36 -24.57 13.11 -6.95
N GLU A 37 -24.61 12.45 -5.80
CA GLU A 37 -25.56 12.80 -4.73
C GLU A 37 -24.97 12.49 -3.36
N ILE A 38 -25.29 13.33 -2.38
CA ILE A 38 -24.98 13.10 -0.97
C ILE A 38 -26.22 13.41 -0.15
N ARG A 39 -26.50 12.54 0.83
CA ARG A 39 -27.60 12.71 1.79
C ARG A 39 -27.11 12.39 3.19
N PHE A 40 -27.69 13.06 4.17
CA PHE A 40 -27.35 12.89 5.57
C PHE A 40 -28.60 12.75 6.42
N THR A 41 -28.46 11.94 7.46
CA THR A 41 -29.24 11.94 8.69
C THR A 41 -28.29 12.35 9.84
N PRO A 42 -28.77 12.52 11.09
CA PRO A 42 -27.89 12.87 12.20
C PRO A 42 -26.72 11.89 12.44
N LEU A 43 -26.89 10.60 12.13
CA LEU A 43 -25.88 9.57 12.42
C LEU A 43 -25.33 8.87 11.16
N LEU A 44 -26.11 8.83 10.08
CA LEU A 44 -25.77 8.14 8.83
C LEU A 44 -25.71 9.13 7.66
N GLY A 45 -24.64 9.07 6.88
CA GLY A 45 -24.53 9.68 5.57
C GLY A 45 -24.57 8.62 4.46
N GLY A 46 -24.97 9.05 3.26
CA GLY A 46 -24.88 8.28 2.03
C GLY A 46 -24.25 9.13 0.93
N ILE A 47 -23.34 8.55 0.17
CA ILE A 47 -22.66 9.16 -0.97
C ILE A 47 -22.84 8.27 -2.20
N VAL A 48 -23.22 8.88 -3.32
CA VAL A 48 -23.42 8.21 -4.61
C VAL A 48 -22.37 8.70 -5.59
N TYR A 49 -21.56 7.77 -6.07
CA TYR A 49 -20.58 7.99 -7.13
C TYR A 49 -21.18 7.65 -8.49
N SER A 50 -20.82 8.44 -9.50
CA SER A 50 -20.99 8.13 -10.92
C SER A 50 -19.62 7.82 -11.51
N LEU A 51 -19.51 6.65 -12.16
CA LEU A 51 -18.28 6.23 -12.83
C LEU A 51 -18.36 6.64 -14.30
N LEU A 52 -17.77 7.79 -14.61
CA LEU A 52 -17.77 8.33 -15.96
C LEU A 52 -16.92 7.43 -16.88
N GLY A 53 -17.46 7.13 -18.05
CA GLY A 53 -16.81 6.26 -19.03
C GLY A 53 -16.88 4.77 -18.71
N ALA A 54 -17.49 4.37 -17.59
CA ALA A 54 -17.84 2.99 -17.36
C ALA A 54 -19.08 2.65 -18.21
N ALA A 55 -18.94 1.72 -19.14
CA ALA A 55 -20.09 1.14 -19.83
C ALA A 55 -20.98 0.35 -18.83
N ASN A 56 -22.12 -0.19 -19.27
CA ASN A 56 -22.99 -1.05 -18.44
C ASN A 56 -22.34 -2.43 -18.18
N GLU A 57 -21.09 -2.42 -17.74
CA GLU A 57 -20.24 -3.58 -17.58
C GLU A 57 -20.09 -3.93 -16.11
N GLN A 58 -19.87 -5.20 -15.84
CA GLN A 58 -19.56 -5.69 -14.50
C GLN A 58 -18.19 -5.13 -14.10
N LEU A 59 -18.11 -4.52 -12.91
CA LEU A 59 -16.83 -4.18 -12.29
C LEU A 59 -16.53 -5.16 -11.18
N ASP A 60 -15.26 -5.53 -11.11
CA ASP A 60 -14.69 -6.25 -9.99
C ASP A 60 -13.76 -5.31 -9.22
N ASP A 61 -13.67 -5.48 -7.90
CA ASP A 61 -12.60 -4.85 -7.14
C ASP A 61 -11.26 -5.54 -7.46
N PHE A 62 -10.14 -4.86 -7.22
CA PHE A 62 -8.82 -5.41 -7.51
C PHE A 62 -8.54 -6.72 -6.79
N GLY A 63 -9.10 -6.96 -5.60
CA GLY A 63 -8.92 -8.23 -4.89
C GLY A 63 -9.52 -9.37 -5.69
N SER A 64 -10.81 -9.24 -6.02
CA SER A 64 -11.55 -10.22 -6.84
C SER A 64 -10.88 -10.43 -8.20
N PHE A 65 -10.54 -9.35 -8.92
CA PHE A 65 -9.81 -9.41 -10.19
C PHE A 65 -8.47 -10.15 -10.05
N TYR A 66 -7.70 -9.83 -8.99
CA TYR A 66 -6.38 -10.39 -8.77
C TYR A 66 -6.42 -11.90 -8.57
N GLU A 67 -7.48 -12.49 -8.01
CA GLU A 67 -7.54 -13.93 -7.76
C GLU A 67 -7.43 -14.76 -9.06
N HIS A 68 -8.11 -14.31 -10.12
CA HIS A 68 -8.22 -15.03 -11.40
C HIS A 68 -7.38 -14.44 -12.54
N ALA A 69 -6.95 -13.18 -12.44
CA ALA A 69 -6.19 -12.52 -13.51
C ALA A 69 -4.82 -13.15 -13.76
N GLN A 70 -4.33 -13.08 -15.00
CA GLN A 70 -2.95 -13.42 -15.34
C GLN A 70 -2.03 -12.24 -15.04
N ILE A 71 -0.73 -12.52 -14.88
CA ILE A 71 0.24 -11.49 -14.48
C ILE A 71 0.30 -10.30 -15.45
N LYS A 72 0.15 -10.56 -16.76
CA LYS A 72 0.12 -9.52 -17.80
C LYS A 72 -1.07 -8.55 -17.63
N ASP A 73 -2.22 -9.07 -17.19
CA ASP A 73 -3.45 -8.28 -17.05
C ASP A 73 -3.36 -7.42 -15.79
N ILE A 74 -2.74 -7.96 -14.73
CA ILE A 74 -2.42 -7.21 -13.51
C ILE A 74 -1.46 -6.05 -13.81
N TYR A 75 -0.42 -6.27 -14.63
CA TYR A 75 0.48 -5.19 -15.04
C TYR A 75 -0.26 -4.09 -15.76
N GLN A 76 -1.12 -4.45 -16.72
CA GLN A 76 -1.93 -3.48 -17.46
C GLN A 76 -2.85 -2.67 -16.55
N VAL A 77 -3.53 -3.31 -15.59
CA VAL A 77 -4.39 -2.63 -14.62
C VAL A 77 -3.60 -1.65 -13.76
N LEU A 78 -2.43 -2.06 -13.26
CA LEU A 78 -1.58 -1.20 -12.43
C LEU A 78 -1.01 -0.02 -13.23
N ASP A 79 -0.64 -0.25 -14.49
CA ASP A 79 -0.18 0.82 -15.39
C ASP A 79 -1.31 1.81 -15.68
N ASN A 80 -2.52 1.33 -16.02
CA ASN A 80 -3.70 2.18 -16.23
C ASN A 80 -4.08 2.97 -14.97
N LEU A 81 -3.92 2.37 -13.79
CA LEU A 81 -4.19 3.06 -12.54
C LEU A 81 -3.26 4.28 -12.36
N PHE A 82 -1.95 4.08 -12.46
CA PHE A 82 -0.99 5.14 -12.11
C PHE A 82 -0.70 6.10 -13.26
N PHE A 83 -0.71 5.63 -14.51
CA PHE A 83 -0.35 6.42 -15.68
C PHE A 83 -1.54 7.01 -16.44
N ASP A 84 -2.76 6.54 -16.19
CA ASP A 84 -3.98 7.15 -16.74
C ASP A 84 -4.88 7.72 -15.64
N THR A 85 -5.35 6.88 -14.71
CA THR A 85 -6.38 7.28 -13.72
C THR A 85 -5.86 8.30 -12.72
N CYS A 86 -4.69 8.06 -12.15
CA CYS A 86 -4.07 8.93 -11.16
C CYS A 86 -3.06 9.89 -11.79
N GLN A 87 -2.83 9.86 -13.11
CA GLN A 87 -1.74 10.57 -13.78
C GLN A 87 -1.65 12.04 -13.35
N SER A 88 -2.79 12.73 -13.36
CA SER A 88 -2.92 14.14 -13.00
C SER A 88 -2.50 14.42 -11.55
N TRP A 89 -2.74 13.49 -10.62
CA TRP A 89 -2.37 13.67 -9.21
C TRP A 89 -0.85 13.67 -9.02
N TYR A 90 -0.17 12.75 -9.70
CA TYR A 90 1.28 12.59 -9.63
C TYR A 90 2.02 13.66 -10.45
N ALA A 91 1.46 14.06 -11.60
CA ALA A 91 1.99 15.14 -12.43
C ALA A 91 1.95 16.50 -11.70
N ASN A 92 0.94 16.72 -10.85
CA ASN A 92 0.77 17.94 -10.06
C ASN A 92 1.38 17.84 -8.64
N ARG A 93 2.53 17.17 -8.52
CA ARG A 93 3.30 17.15 -7.27
C ARG A 93 3.89 18.54 -6.98
N GLY A 94 3.96 18.89 -5.70
CA GLY A 94 4.56 20.15 -5.26
C GLY A 94 6.08 20.17 -5.42
N ASN A 95 6.69 21.27 -5.00
CA ASN A 95 8.16 21.35 -4.91
C ASN A 95 8.71 20.37 -3.87
N GLN A 96 9.96 19.96 -4.09
CA GLN A 96 10.67 19.13 -3.13
C GLN A 96 10.82 19.89 -1.81
N GLN A 97 10.54 19.22 -0.69
CA GLN A 97 10.59 19.81 0.63
C GLN A 97 11.07 18.78 1.66
N LEU A 98 11.67 19.27 2.74
CA LEU A 98 12.05 18.43 3.86
C LEU A 98 10.77 18.02 4.62
N CYS A 99 10.46 16.73 4.58
CA CYS A 99 9.30 16.15 5.26
C CYS A 99 9.76 15.10 6.26
N ASP A 100 9.11 15.03 7.42
CA ASP A 100 9.22 13.86 8.29
C ASP A 100 8.18 12.82 7.85
N LEU A 101 8.65 11.78 7.16
CA LEU A 101 7.76 10.75 6.63
C LEU A 101 6.99 10.04 7.74
N THR A 102 7.56 9.87 8.94
CA THR A 102 6.83 9.26 10.07
C THR A 102 5.60 10.06 10.43
N SER A 103 5.73 11.38 10.53
CA SER A 103 4.61 12.25 10.84
C SER A 103 3.54 12.23 9.73
N ASP A 104 3.98 12.20 8.46
CA ASP A 104 3.10 12.12 7.29
C ASP A 104 2.26 10.82 7.25
N TYR A 105 2.90 9.68 7.51
CA TYR A 105 2.22 8.38 7.58
C TYR A 105 1.30 8.27 8.79
N GLN A 106 1.72 8.72 9.97
CA GLN A 106 0.89 8.71 11.19
C GLN A 106 -0.34 9.62 11.05
N HIS A 107 -0.21 10.78 10.39
CA HIS A 107 -1.35 11.66 10.13
C HIS A 107 -2.44 10.95 9.31
N THR A 108 -2.03 10.10 8.36
CA THR A 108 -2.95 9.39 7.47
C THR A 108 -3.50 8.12 8.08
N PHE A 109 -2.66 7.34 8.76
CA PHE A 109 -3.04 6.06 9.34
C PHE A 109 -3.71 6.19 10.71
N GLY A 110 -3.60 7.36 11.33
CA GLY A 110 -3.98 7.57 12.72
C GLY A 110 -3.00 6.92 13.71
N PRO A 111 -3.32 6.95 15.01
CA PRO A 111 -2.50 6.33 16.02
C PRO A 111 -2.46 4.82 15.81
N ILE A 112 -1.26 4.29 15.59
CA ILE A 112 -0.99 2.85 15.58
C ILE A 112 -1.10 2.37 17.03
N SER A 113 -2.32 2.03 17.45
CA SER A 113 -2.58 1.32 18.70
C SER A 113 -2.72 -0.15 18.38
N ARG A 114 -1.88 -0.99 18.98
CA ARG A 114 -2.00 -2.44 18.84
C ARG A 114 -3.16 -2.91 19.71
N PRO A 115 -4.01 -3.83 19.22
CA PRO A 115 -5.04 -4.46 20.04
C PRO A 115 -4.38 -5.12 21.27
N LEU A 116 -4.94 -4.89 22.46
CA LEU A 116 -4.44 -5.44 23.73
C LEU A 116 -4.54 -6.98 23.83
N GLU A 117 -5.18 -7.63 22.85
CA GLU A 117 -5.58 -9.05 22.88
C GLU A 117 -4.67 -9.95 22.01
N ASP A 118 -3.54 -9.44 21.51
CA ASP A 118 -2.76 -10.12 20.47
C ASP A 118 -1.58 -10.96 20.98
N ASN A 119 -1.55 -12.26 20.62
CA ASN A 119 -0.41 -13.18 20.76
C ASN A 119 0.91 -12.68 20.11
N LEU A 120 0.87 -11.59 19.32
CA LEU A 120 2.08 -10.93 18.80
C LEU A 120 2.91 -10.28 19.90
N ASP A 121 2.27 -9.85 20.97
CA ASP A 121 2.94 -9.27 22.12
C ASP A 121 3.81 -10.30 22.84
N ASP A 122 3.43 -11.58 22.85
CA ASP A 122 4.28 -12.66 23.36
C ASP A 122 5.60 -12.80 22.56
N TYR A 123 5.55 -12.56 21.24
CA TYR A 123 6.75 -12.59 20.38
C TYR A 123 7.63 -11.35 20.55
N ILE A 124 7.02 -10.17 20.67
CA ILE A 124 7.74 -8.89 20.60
C ILE A 124 8.15 -8.35 21.98
N LEU A 125 7.32 -8.52 23.02
CA LEU A 125 7.57 -7.95 24.34
C LEU A 125 8.61 -8.74 25.16
N ALA A 126 8.93 -9.98 24.76
CA ALA A 126 9.83 -10.84 25.53
C ALA A 126 11.33 -10.50 25.40
N HIS A 127 11.78 -9.75 24.37
CA HIS A 127 13.21 -9.72 24.00
C HIS A 127 13.82 -8.32 23.71
N GLY A 128 13.12 -7.22 24.07
CA GLY A 128 13.69 -5.86 24.06
C GLY A 128 13.99 -5.29 22.67
N GLU A 129 15.13 -5.65 22.09
CA GLU A 129 15.64 -5.13 20.81
C GLU A 129 15.49 -6.10 19.64
N ARG A 130 15.32 -7.39 19.91
CA ARG A 130 15.17 -8.45 18.90
C ARG A 130 13.98 -9.34 19.23
N PHE A 131 13.55 -10.19 18.30
CA PHE A 131 12.54 -11.22 18.52
C PHE A 131 12.86 -12.46 17.70
N ILE A 132 12.31 -13.61 18.10
CA ILE A 132 12.35 -14.87 17.35
C ILE A 132 10.90 -15.23 17.00
N LEU A 133 10.67 -15.79 15.80
CA LEU A 133 9.35 -16.28 15.41
C LEU A 133 9.35 -17.81 15.41
N PRO A 134 8.72 -18.46 16.42
CA PRO A 134 8.61 -19.91 16.48
C PRO A 134 7.97 -20.52 15.22
N SER A 135 7.06 -19.78 14.58
CA SER A 135 6.40 -20.18 13.34
C SER A 135 7.35 -20.42 12.14
N LEU A 136 8.62 -20.01 12.23
CA LEU A 136 9.65 -20.31 11.23
C LEU A 136 10.37 -21.65 11.47
N ASN A 137 10.19 -22.27 12.64
CA ASN A 137 10.94 -23.45 13.10
C ASN A 137 12.47 -23.25 13.04
N ASP A 138 12.93 -22.01 13.26
CA ASP A 138 14.35 -21.63 13.33
C ASP A 138 14.56 -20.84 14.63
N GLU A 139 14.90 -21.56 15.70
CA GLU A 139 15.00 -21.00 17.06
C GLU A 139 16.25 -20.13 17.25
N GLU A 140 17.23 -20.20 16.35
CA GLU A 140 18.47 -19.42 16.44
C GLU A 140 18.35 -18.08 15.70
N ARG A 141 17.41 -17.97 14.75
CA ARG A 141 17.25 -16.78 13.93
C ARG A 141 16.45 -15.69 14.62
N ALA A 142 17.17 -14.70 15.15
CA ALA A 142 16.61 -13.49 15.73
C ALA A 142 16.49 -12.33 14.71
N PHE A 143 15.44 -11.54 14.84
CA PHE A 143 15.08 -10.40 13.99
C PHE A 143 15.05 -9.10 14.79
N THR A 144 15.36 -7.96 14.18
CA THR A 144 15.31 -6.64 14.84
C THR A 144 13.88 -6.23 15.16
N ASN A 145 13.59 -5.86 16.40
CA ASN A 145 12.27 -5.35 16.79
C ASN A 145 11.98 -4.03 16.06
N PRO A 146 10.97 -3.97 15.16
CA PRO A 146 10.73 -2.79 14.35
C PRO A 146 9.83 -1.75 15.05
N LEU A 147 9.21 -2.09 16.19
CA LEU A 147 8.25 -1.20 16.86
C LEU A 147 8.84 0.14 17.31
N PRO A 148 10.09 0.24 17.80
CA PRO A 148 10.68 1.53 18.12
C PRO A 148 10.72 2.50 16.92
N ALA A 149 10.73 1.98 15.69
CA ALA A 149 10.71 2.79 14.48
C ALA A 149 9.37 3.53 14.29
N MET A 150 8.28 3.10 14.94
CA MET A 150 6.98 3.79 14.90
C MET A 150 7.07 5.24 15.35
N HIS A 151 7.92 5.54 16.33
CA HIS A 151 8.07 6.88 16.92
C HIS A 151 9.33 7.61 16.45
N ARG A 152 10.11 6.99 15.55
CA ARG A 152 11.35 7.55 15.05
C ARG A 152 11.09 8.51 13.91
N SER A 153 11.68 9.70 13.96
CA SER A 153 11.61 10.68 12.87
C SER A 153 12.45 10.22 11.67
N PHE A 154 11.83 10.19 10.48
CA PHE A 154 12.48 9.86 9.22
C PHE A 154 12.39 11.04 8.26
N ARG A 155 13.28 12.01 8.44
CA ARG A 155 13.33 13.22 7.61
C ARG A 155 13.95 12.96 6.24
N ARG A 156 13.24 13.30 5.17
CA ARG A 156 13.68 13.15 3.77
C ARG A 156 13.28 14.36 2.94
N SER A 157 14.15 14.72 2.00
CA SER A 157 13.84 15.76 1.01
C SER A 157 13.02 15.11 -0.10
N THR A 158 11.70 15.23 -0.02
CA THR A 158 10.76 14.45 -0.82
C THR A 158 9.71 15.33 -1.49
N TYR A 159 8.84 14.72 -2.30
CA TYR A 159 7.70 15.39 -2.93
C TYR A 159 6.40 15.01 -2.23
N LEU A 160 5.48 15.98 -2.17
CA LEU A 160 4.10 15.73 -1.77
C LEU A 160 3.20 15.88 -3.00
N CYS A 161 2.28 14.96 -3.18
CA CYS A 161 1.24 15.04 -4.21
C CYS A 161 -0.12 14.69 -3.62
N THR A 162 -1.17 14.80 -4.43
CA THR A 162 -2.45 14.19 -4.04
C THR A 162 -2.27 12.68 -4.04
N THR A 163 -2.73 12.04 -2.98
CA THR A 163 -2.73 10.58 -2.80
C THR A 163 -4.13 10.16 -2.37
N HIS A 164 -4.54 8.95 -2.76
CA HIS A 164 -5.80 8.37 -2.32
C HIS A 164 -5.84 8.21 -0.79
N GLY A 165 -4.70 7.89 -0.17
CA GLY A 165 -4.54 7.81 1.28
C GLY A 165 -5.06 6.53 1.92
N ASP A 166 -5.93 5.79 1.23
CA ASP A 166 -6.34 4.43 1.58
C ASP A 166 -6.46 3.53 0.33
N LEU A 167 -5.42 3.52 -0.52
CA LEU A 167 -5.45 2.74 -1.78
C LEU A 167 -5.27 1.24 -1.50
N ASN A 168 -6.36 0.61 -1.05
CA ASN A 168 -6.44 -0.84 -0.87
C ASN A 168 -7.17 -1.51 -2.05
N HIS A 169 -7.19 -2.83 -2.06
CA HIS A 169 -7.71 -3.62 -3.19
C HIS A 169 -9.23 -3.48 -3.41
N HIS A 170 -10.00 -3.07 -2.40
CA HIS A 170 -11.44 -2.82 -2.54
C HIS A 170 -11.75 -1.42 -3.10
N ASN A 171 -10.81 -0.49 -3.00
CA ASN A 171 -10.97 0.90 -3.42
C ASN A 171 -10.59 1.14 -4.89
N MET A 172 -10.20 0.08 -5.61
CA MET A 172 -9.94 0.09 -7.04
C MET A 172 -10.93 -0.82 -7.75
N LEU A 173 -11.74 -0.25 -8.65
CA LEU A 173 -12.70 -0.96 -9.48
C LEU A 173 -12.16 -1.11 -10.90
N ILE A 174 -12.40 -2.27 -11.51
CA ILE A 174 -11.81 -2.67 -12.80
C ILE A 174 -12.88 -3.21 -13.73
N ASP A 175 -12.89 -2.78 -15.00
CA ASP A 175 -13.74 -3.34 -16.04
C ASP A 175 -13.02 -4.44 -16.85
N LYS A 176 -13.74 -5.08 -17.80
CA LYS A 176 -13.18 -6.15 -18.64
C LYS A 176 -12.12 -5.67 -19.63
N GLU A 177 -12.04 -4.36 -19.90
CA GLU A 177 -11.00 -3.73 -20.70
C GLU A 177 -9.81 -3.22 -19.85
N HIS A 178 -9.78 -3.57 -18.56
CA HIS A 178 -8.76 -3.20 -17.59
C HIS A 178 -8.69 -1.70 -17.27
N HIS A 179 -9.74 -0.92 -17.55
CA HIS A 179 -9.83 0.44 -17.06
C HIS A 179 -10.11 0.46 -15.57
N THR A 180 -9.64 1.50 -14.90
CA THR A 180 -9.68 1.60 -13.44
C THR A 180 -10.45 2.82 -12.97
N TRP A 181 -11.19 2.66 -11.88
CA TRP A 181 -11.81 3.75 -11.12
C TRP A 181 -11.43 3.63 -9.65
N LEU A 182 -11.34 4.78 -8.98
CA LEU A 182 -11.14 4.85 -7.54
C LEU A 182 -12.44 5.22 -6.82
N ILE A 183 -12.63 4.66 -5.63
CA ILE A 183 -13.71 4.98 -4.71
C ILE A 183 -13.14 5.06 -3.29
N ASP A 184 -13.96 5.52 -2.35
CA ASP A 184 -13.56 5.70 -0.95
C ASP A 184 -12.49 6.80 -0.75
N PHE A 185 -12.87 8.05 -1.04
CA PHE A 185 -11.97 9.19 -0.95
C PHE A 185 -11.83 9.76 0.47
N GLN A 186 -12.23 9.01 1.49
CA GLN A 186 -12.18 9.48 2.88
C GLN A 186 -10.73 9.82 3.29
N GLY A 187 -9.75 9.02 2.87
CA GLY A 187 -8.33 9.26 3.16
C GLY A 187 -7.63 10.22 2.21
N THR A 188 -8.29 10.72 1.17
CA THR A 188 -7.63 11.43 0.08
C THR A 188 -7.12 12.79 0.52
N GLY A 189 -5.87 13.10 0.18
CA GLY A 189 -5.22 14.32 0.60
C GLY A 189 -3.78 14.46 0.09
N LYS A 190 -3.09 15.50 0.56
CA LYS A 190 -1.66 15.65 0.29
C LYS A 190 -0.86 14.67 1.13
N GLY A 191 0.09 13.99 0.50
CA GLY A 191 0.93 13.00 1.15
C GLY A 191 2.19 12.70 0.37
N HIS A 192 3.07 11.92 0.99
CA HIS A 192 4.28 11.40 0.34
C HIS A 192 3.94 10.75 -1.01
N TYR A 193 4.62 11.16 -2.08
CA TYR A 193 4.29 10.72 -3.44
C TYR A 193 4.38 9.19 -3.65
N LEU A 194 5.12 8.44 -2.84
CA LEU A 194 5.19 6.98 -2.94
C LEU A 194 4.15 6.24 -2.09
N ARG A 195 3.26 6.95 -1.40
CA ARG A 195 2.33 6.38 -0.41
C ARG A 195 1.40 5.32 -0.99
N ASP A 196 0.66 5.65 -2.03
CA ASP A 196 -0.32 4.76 -2.66
C ASP A 196 0.34 3.51 -3.28
N LEU A 197 1.53 3.68 -3.87
CA LEU A 197 2.34 2.56 -4.37
C LEU A 197 2.80 1.62 -3.25
N ALA A 198 3.27 2.17 -2.13
CA ALA A 198 3.68 1.36 -0.97
C ALA A 198 2.49 0.68 -0.27
N MET A 199 1.31 1.31 -0.30
CA MET A 199 0.06 0.71 0.19
C MET A 199 -0.33 -0.50 -0.67
N LEU A 200 -0.37 -0.36 -2.00
CA LEU A 200 -0.69 -1.48 -2.89
C LEU A 200 0.35 -2.60 -2.83
N ASP A 201 1.65 -2.28 -2.77
CA ASP A 201 2.73 -3.27 -2.55
C ASP A 201 2.44 -4.09 -1.28
N SER A 202 2.11 -3.42 -0.18
CA SER A 202 1.81 -4.06 1.10
C SER A 202 0.51 -4.88 1.07
N VAL A 203 -0.52 -4.42 0.35
CA VAL A 203 -1.78 -5.16 0.15
C VAL A 203 -1.53 -6.46 -0.59
N VAL A 204 -0.73 -6.43 -1.66
CA VAL A 204 -0.37 -7.63 -2.42
C VAL A 204 0.31 -8.66 -1.52
N ARG A 205 1.27 -8.22 -0.71
CA ARG A 205 2.04 -9.12 0.15
C ARG A 205 1.24 -9.66 1.34
N PHE A 206 0.53 -8.78 2.06
CA PHE A 206 -0.05 -9.16 3.35
C PHE A 206 -1.51 -9.60 3.26
N GLN A 207 -2.25 -9.18 2.22
CA GLN A 207 -3.70 -9.41 2.12
C GLN A 207 -4.07 -10.32 0.96
N LEU A 208 -3.50 -10.09 -0.23
CA LEU A 208 -3.84 -10.85 -1.44
C LEU A 208 -3.07 -12.16 -1.58
N LEU A 209 -1.95 -12.34 -0.87
CA LEU A 209 -1.26 -13.62 -0.77
C LEU A 209 -1.92 -14.47 0.34
N PRO A 210 -2.67 -15.55 0.01
CA PRO A 210 -3.42 -16.25 1.02
C PRO A 210 -2.50 -17.05 1.95
N THR A 211 -2.76 -16.97 3.27
CA THR A 211 -2.00 -17.70 4.33
C THR A 211 -1.86 -19.22 4.17
N ARG A 212 -2.72 -19.85 3.38
CA ARG A 212 -2.68 -21.29 3.08
C ARG A 212 -1.80 -21.61 1.87
N GLU A 213 -1.56 -20.61 1.02
CA GLU A 213 -0.86 -20.76 -0.25
C GLU A 213 0.63 -20.51 -0.10
N ALA A 214 1.08 -19.78 0.93
CA ALA A 214 2.51 -19.57 1.21
C ALA A 214 2.81 -19.74 2.70
N SER A 215 3.88 -20.48 3.00
CA SER A 215 4.44 -20.60 4.34
C SER A 215 5.19 -19.32 4.74
N LEU A 216 5.37 -19.11 6.05
CA LEU A 216 6.10 -17.95 6.55
C LEU A 216 7.58 -17.95 6.10
N ALA A 217 8.19 -19.14 5.95
CA ALA A 217 9.55 -19.29 5.44
C ALA A 217 9.67 -18.90 3.95
N GLU A 218 8.68 -19.24 3.12
CA GLU A 218 8.61 -18.79 1.74
C GLU A 218 8.42 -17.27 1.64
N CYS A 219 7.54 -16.72 2.47
CA CYS A 219 7.37 -15.27 2.58
C CYS A 219 8.67 -14.56 3.00
N LEU A 220 9.39 -15.12 3.97
CA LEU A 220 10.69 -14.61 4.42
C LEU A 220 11.72 -14.64 3.29
N HIS A 221 11.80 -15.74 2.54
CA HIS A 221 12.69 -15.85 1.38
C HIS A 221 12.39 -14.77 0.32
N MET A 222 11.10 -14.50 0.06
CA MET A 222 10.69 -13.43 -0.84
C MET A 222 11.09 -12.04 -0.31
N GLU A 223 10.92 -11.77 0.98
CA GLU A 223 11.33 -10.49 1.58
C GLU A 223 12.83 -10.28 1.58
N GLU A 224 13.62 -11.32 1.82
CA GLU A 224 15.08 -11.27 1.72
C GLU A 224 15.52 -10.89 0.30
N ALA A 225 14.89 -11.48 -0.72
CA ALA A 225 15.15 -11.10 -2.11
C ALA A 225 14.76 -9.64 -2.38
N LEU A 226 13.56 -9.22 -1.95
CA LEU A 226 13.06 -7.85 -2.13
C LEU A 226 13.86 -6.81 -1.35
N CYS A 227 14.44 -7.18 -0.21
CA CYS A 227 15.29 -6.33 0.63
C CYS A 227 16.77 -6.45 0.27
N SER A 228 17.18 -7.40 -0.58
CA SER A 228 18.59 -7.56 -0.97
C SER A 228 19.12 -6.32 -1.70
N ILE A 229 18.24 -5.63 -2.41
CA ILE A 229 18.55 -4.44 -3.21
C ILE A 229 18.48 -3.15 -2.43
N THR A 230 19.10 -2.15 -3.03
CA THR A 230 19.33 -0.86 -2.43
C THR A 230 18.88 0.27 -3.37
N ARG A 231 18.86 0.02 -4.67
CA ARG A 231 18.52 0.98 -5.69
C ARG A 231 17.49 0.38 -6.65
N PHE A 232 16.63 1.25 -7.19
CA PHE A 232 15.60 0.83 -8.14
C PHE A 232 16.12 0.13 -9.41
N PRO A 233 17.29 0.47 -10.00
CA PRO A 233 17.82 -0.23 -11.17
C PRO A 233 18.23 -1.69 -10.93
N GLU A 234 18.27 -2.14 -9.67
CA GLU A 234 18.58 -3.53 -9.32
C GLU A 234 17.31 -4.42 -9.34
N LEU A 235 16.12 -3.85 -9.54
CA LEU A 235 14.84 -4.57 -9.52
C LEU A 235 14.77 -5.65 -10.61
N GLU A 236 15.26 -5.36 -11.80
CA GLU A 236 15.29 -6.30 -12.91
C GLU A 236 16.16 -7.52 -12.58
N GLN A 237 17.30 -7.30 -11.92
CA GLN A 237 18.18 -8.39 -11.49
C GLN A 237 17.49 -9.27 -10.41
N VAL A 238 16.82 -8.66 -9.44
CA VAL A 238 16.07 -9.42 -8.41
C VAL A 238 14.93 -10.21 -9.05
N ARG A 239 14.20 -9.60 -9.99
CA ARG A 239 13.13 -10.27 -10.73
C ARG A 239 13.61 -11.55 -11.40
N ASP A 240 14.75 -11.47 -12.08
CA ASP A 240 15.26 -12.56 -12.91
C ASP A 240 15.93 -13.66 -12.06
N ASN A 241 16.42 -13.33 -10.84
CA ASN A 241 17.10 -14.28 -9.96
C ASN A 241 16.20 -14.97 -8.95
N PHE A 242 15.05 -14.39 -8.59
CA PHE A 242 14.15 -15.00 -7.62
C PHE A 242 13.41 -16.20 -8.22
N THR A 243 13.51 -17.35 -7.56
CA THR A 243 12.87 -18.59 -8.02
C THR A 243 12.05 -19.20 -6.88
N THR A 244 10.90 -19.77 -7.24
CA THR A 244 10.05 -20.52 -6.31
C THR A 244 9.17 -21.47 -7.10
N THR A 245 8.83 -22.62 -6.53
CA THR A 245 7.83 -23.54 -7.08
C THR A 245 6.41 -23.10 -6.79
N ASN A 246 6.23 -22.16 -5.86
CA ASN A 246 4.95 -21.64 -5.43
C ASN A 246 4.46 -20.55 -6.39
N THR A 247 3.50 -20.90 -7.24
CA THR A 247 3.00 -20.00 -8.30
C THR A 247 2.25 -18.79 -7.75
N LYS A 248 1.58 -18.91 -6.59
CA LYS A 248 0.88 -17.79 -5.94
C LYS A 248 1.86 -16.81 -5.32
N LEU A 249 2.91 -17.31 -4.65
CA LEU A 249 4.01 -16.48 -4.16
C LEU A 249 4.74 -15.79 -5.31
N HIS A 250 5.03 -16.51 -6.40
CA HIS A 250 5.69 -15.94 -7.58
C HIS A 250 4.84 -14.83 -8.22
N LYS A 251 3.52 -15.03 -8.31
CA LYS A 251 2.59 -14.01 -8.79
C LYS A 251 2.62 -12.75 -7.90
N ALA A 252 2.61 -12.91 -6.57
CA ALA A 252 2.72 -11.80 -5.63
C ALA A 252 4.07 -11.07 -5.78
N PHE A 253 5.17 -11.81 -5.86
CA PHE A 253 6.51 -11.28 -6.10
C PHE A 253 6.58 -10.44 -7.38
N LEU A 254 6.14 -11.00 -8.51
CA LEU A 254 6.14 -10.30 -9.80
C LEU A 254 5.27 -9.05 -9.79
N THR A 255 4.11 -9.11 -9.12
CA THR A 255 3.23 -7.95 -8.93
C THR A 255 3.95 -6.85 -8.14
N VAL A 256 4.61 -7.21 -7.03
CA VAL A 256 5.38 -6.26 -6.20
C VAL A 256 6.53 -5.65 -6.99
N ILE A 257 7.28 -6.44 -7.76
CA ILE A 257 8.33 -5.93 -8.65
C ILE A 257 7.74 -4.89 -9.62
N HIS A 258 6.60 -5.16 -10.23
CA HIS A 258 5.97 -4.23 -11.16
C HIS A 258 5.55 -2.93 -10.48
N ILE A 259 4.92 -2.99 -9.29
CA ILE A 259 4.58 -1.80 -8.50
C ILE A 259 5.85 -0.96 -8.19
N ARG A 260 6.97 -1.61 -7.87
CA ARG A 260 8.24 -0.94 -7.60
C ARG A 260 8.88 -0.35 -8.87
N LEU A 261 8.68 -0.96 -10.03
CA LEU A 261 9.07 -0.40 -11.33
C LEU A 261 8.23 0.83 -11.69
N ILE A 262 6.93 0.83 -11.39
CA ILE A 262 6.08 2.02 -11.50
C ILE A 262 6.60 3.11 -10.55
N ALA A 263 6.91 2.77 -9.29
CA ALA A 263 7.48 3.71 -8.33
C ALA A 263 8.77 4.37 -8.85
N ARG A 264 9.65 3.61 -9.51
CA ARG A 264 10.86 4.12 -10.17
C ARG A 264 10.55 5.22 -11.21
N GLN A 265 9.44 5.13 -11.95
CA GLN A 265 9.08 6.13 -12.97
C GLN A 265 8.73 7.49 -12.36
N PHE A 266 8.28 7.53 -11.10
CA PHE A 266 7.95 8.78 -10.42
C PHE A 266 9.15 9.44 -9.74
N ILE A 267 10.29 8.76 -9.68
CA ILE A 267 11.50 9.30 -9.08
C ILE A 267 12.04 10.43 -9.96
N GLY A 268 12.28 11.60 -9.35
CA GLY A 268 12.88 12.73 -10.05
C GLY A 268 14.29 12.40 -10.54
N SER A 269 14.70 12.98 -11.67
CA SER A 269 16.03 12.77 -12.28
C SER A 269 17.22 13.11 -11.37
N GLN A 270 17.01 13.86 -10.30
CA GLN A 270 18.02 14.21 -9.30
C GLN A 270 18.13 13.22 -8.14
N SER A 271 17.17 12.30 -8.00
CA SER A 271 17.27 11.24 -7.00
C SER A 271 18.33 10.24 -7.45
N ASN A 272 19.20 9.82 -6.55
CA ASN A 272 20.24 8.82 -6.80
C ASN A 272 19.67 7.40 -7.04
N ASN A 273 18.40 7.30 -7.46
CA ASN A 273 17.63 6.06 -7.61
C ASN A 273 17.64 5.18 -6.33
N ASP A 274 17.77 5.82 -5.18
CA ASP A 274 17.83 5.16 -3.89
C ASP A 274 16.43 4.74 -3.41
N MET A 275 16.33 3.57 -2.78
CA MET A 275 15.06 3.03 -2.29
C MET A 275 14.71 3.43 -0.85
N THR A 276 15.53 4.22 -0.15
CA THR A 276 15.33 4.46 1.30
C THR A 276 13.98 5.13 1.61
N GLU A 277 13.53 6.11 0.81
CA GLU A 277 12.19 6.71 0.96
C GLU A 277 11.07 5.68 0.78
N TYR A 278 11.24 4.77 -0.17
CA TYR A 278 10.29 3.68 -0.42
C TYR A 278 10.32 2.65 0.71
N PHE A 279 11.48 2.30 1.26
CA PHE A 279 11.59 1.41 2.41
C PHE A 279 10.93 2.00 3.66
N ILE A 280 11.06 3.31 3.90
CA ILE A 280 10.34 4.00 4.99
C ILE A 280 8.82 3.90 4.76
N ALA A 281 8.36 4.08 3.52
CA ALA A 281 6.96 3.92 3.15
C ALA A 281 6.44 2.49 3.40
N LEU A 282 7.20 1.47 3.00
CA LEU A 282 6.85 0.06 3.21
C LEU A 282 6.87 -0.29 4.71
N LEU A 283 7.83 0.24 5.48
CA LEU A 283 7.93 0.02 6.92
C LEU A 283 6.67 0.49 7.64
N HIS A 284 6.20 1.71 7.35
CA HIS A 284 4.98 2.24 7.97
C HIS A 284 3.73 1.46 7.57
N ASN A 285 3.65 0.96 6.34
CA ASN A 285 2.55 0.09 5.92
C ASN A 285 2.60 -1.29 6.61
N ALA A 286 3.79 -1.88 6.76
CA ALA A 286 3.96 -3.13 7.50
C ALA A 286 3.59 -2.97 8.98
N LEU A 287 4.00 -1.87 9.62
CA LEU A 287 3.62 -1.54 11.00
C LEU A 287 2.11 -1.29 11.15
N ARG A 288 1.48 -0.58 10.19
CA ARG A 288 0.02 -0.40 10.15
C ARG A 288 -0.69 -1.74 10.04
N THR A 289 -0.18 -2.67 9.24
CA THR A 289 -0.78 -4.00 9.04
C THR A 289 -0.88 -4.80 10.34
N LEU A 290 0.02 -4.56 11.31
CA LEU A 290 -0.03 -5.20 12.63
C LEU A 290 -1.30 -4.86 13.42
N THR A 291 -1.94 -3.71 13.15
CA THR A 291 -3.15 -3.28 13.87
C THR A 291 -4.45 -3.80 13.26
N PHE A 292 -4.38 -4.49 12.11
CA PHE A 292 -5.56 -4.99 11.42
C PHE A 292 -6.06 -6.29 12.07
N THR A 293 -7.05 -6.17 12.96
CA THR A 293 -7.67 -7.30 13.68
C THR A 293 -8.40 -8.29 12.76
N THR A 294 -8.76 -7.86 11.55
CA THR A 294 -9.38 -8.71 10.53
C THR A 294 -8.38 -9.66 9.86
N LEU A 295 -7.08 -9.39 9.95
CA LEU A 295 -6.04 -10.24 9.38
C LEU A 295 -5.68 -11.39 10.32
N LYS A 296 -5.38 -12.55 9.72
CA LYS A 296 -4.93 -13.73 10.47
C LYS A 296 -3.55 -13.47 11.08
N LEU A 297 -3.25 -14.15 12.19
CA LEU A 297 -1.95 -14.06 12.87
C LEU A 297 -0.76 -14.22 11.89
N ARG A 298 -0.80 -15.20 10.99
CA ARG A 298 0.26 -15.44 10.00
C ARG A 298 0.53 -14.24 9.06
N GLN A 299 -0.50 -13.49 8.68
CA GLN A 299 -0.33 -12.28 7.84
C GLN A 299 0.35 -11.17 8.62
N ARG A 300 0.04 -11.07 9.92
CA ARG A 300 0.65 -10.09 10.82
C ARG A 300 2.08 -10.47 11.21
N GLU A 301 2.39 -11.76 11.40
CA GLU A 301 3.76 -12.27 11.52
C GLU A 301 4.60 -11.94 10.28
N TYR A 302 4.00 -12.11 9.10
CA TYR A 302 4.66 -11.76 7.85
C TYR A 302 4.93 -10.25 7.75
N ALA A 303 3.96 -9.40 8.10
CA ALA A 303 4.17 -7.96 8.17
C ALA A 303 5.27 -7.58 9.18
N LEU A 304 5.33 -8.26 10.34
CA LEU A 304 6.37 -8.04 11.35
C LEU A 304 7.78 -8.39 10.82
N LEU A 305 7.93 -9.51 10.13
CA LEU A 305 9.19 -9.90 9.47
C LEU A 305 9.64 -8.86 8.44
N SER A 306 8.71 -8.44 7.58
CA SER A 306 9.00 -7.41 6.58
C SER A 306 9.45 -6.11 7.25
N ALA A 307 8.74 -5.66 8.29
CA ALA A 307 9.11 -4.46 9.05
C ALA A 307 10.52 -4.58 9.68
N SER A 308 10.89 -5.75 10.20
CA SER A 308 12.24 -6.01 10.72
C SER A 308 13.31 -5.87 9.64
N LEU A 309 13.13 -6.49 8.47
CA LEU A 309 14.13 -6.43 7.40
C LEU A 309 14.25 -5.02 6.82
N LEU A 310 13.13 -4.28 6.74
CA LEU A 310 13.10 -2.90 6.28
C LEU A 310 13.83 -1.95 7.23
N ILE A 311 13.65 -2.09 8.56
CA ILE A 311 14.36 -1.22 9.51
C ILE A 311 15.88 -1.46 9.45
N ASP A 312 16.32 -2.71 9.32
CA ASP A 312 17.75 -3.03 9.15
C ASP A 312 18.32 -2.39 7.87
N LYS A 313 17.55 -2.38 6.77
CA LYS A 313 17.95 -1.73 5.52
C LYS A 313 18.02 -0.21 5.61
N ILE A 314 17.13 0.40 6.40
CA ILE A 314 17.14 1.84 6.64
C ILE A 314 18.31 2.23 7.55
N ASP A 315 18.65 1.40 8.53
CA ASP A 315 19.71 1.71 9.51
C ASP A 315 21.13 1.47 9.02
N ASN A 316 21.35 0.45 8.19
CA ASN A 316 22.65 0.18 7.56
C ASN A 316 23.10 1.25 6.54
N ARG A 317 22.35 2.34 6.40
CA ARG A 317 22.59 3.45 5.46
C ARG A 317 22.74 4.82 6.11
N LYS A 318 22.81 4.87 7.45
CA LYS A 318 23.24 6.08 8.16
C LYS A 318 24.73 6.32 7.95
#